data_AF-A0A7L3LLR7-F1
#
_entry.id   AF-A0A7L3LLR7-F1
#
_cell.length_a   1.000
_cell.length_b   1.000
_cell.length_c   1.000
_cell.angle_alpha   90.00
_cell.angle_beta   90.00
_cell.angle_gamma   90.00
#
_symmetry.space_group_name_H-M   'P 1'
#
loop_
_entity.id
_entity.type
_entity.pdbx_description
1 polymer ?
#
loop_
_entity_poly.entity_id
_entity_poly.type
_entity_poly.pdbx_seq_one_letter_code
_entity_poly.pdbx_strand_id
1 'polypeptide(L)' 'QVAEAVAEPLLGTRRVTLVAGGSGDIGVSRLPGEILQVVTKLPEAVEALTGVSVTQ' A
#
# COMPACT_ATOMS: atom_id res chain seq x y z
N GLN A 1 6.42 11.70 2.71
CA GLN A 1 5.04 11.92 3.17
C GLN A 1 4.14 10.73 2.90
N VAL A 2 4.08 10.21 1.67
CA VAL A 2 3.16 9.10 1.33
C VAL A 2 3.51 7.80 2.05
N ALA A 3 4.79 7.45 2.15
CA ALA A 3 5.23 6.27 2.89
C ALA A 3 4.82 6.31 4.37
N GLU A 4 4.89 7.49 4.99
CA GLU A 4 4.48 7.71 6.38
C GLU A 4 2.97 7.55 6.56
N ALA A 5 2.17 8.17 5.69
CA ALA A 5 0.71 8.04 5.71
C ALA A 5 0.23 6.60 5.48
N VAL A 6 0.99 5.80 4.71
CA VAL A 6 0.71 4.37 4.53
C VAL A 6 1.17 3.54 5.73
N ALA A 7 2.29 3.90 6.36
CA ALA A 7 2.85 3.18 7.51
C ALA A 7 2.06 3.41 8.81
N GLU A 8 1.50 4.60 9.00
CA GLU A 8 0.78 5.00 10.21
C GLU A 8 -0.36 4.02 10.61
N PRO A 9 -1.31 3.64 9.72
CA PRO A 9 -2.33 2.65 10.05
C PRO A 9 -1.75 1.24 10.29
N LEU A 10 -0.60 0.91 9.69
CA LEU A 10 0.05 -0.39 9.87
C LEU A 10 0.70 -0.53 11.24
N LEU A 11 1.25 0.56 11.80
CA LEU A 11 1.85 0.55 13.14
C LEU A 11 0.84 0.18 14.25
N GLY A 12 -0.43 0.54 14.07
CA GLY A 12 -1.51 0.17 14.98
C GLY A 12 -2.18 -1.17 14.67
N THR A 13 -1.82 -1.83 13.58
CA THR A 13 -2.49 -3.04 13.10
C THR A 13 -2.09 -4.26 13.94
N ARG A 14 -3.04 -4.81 14.70
CA ARG A 14 -2.80 -5.97 15.59
C ARG A 14 -2.81 -7.32 14.87
N ARG A 15 -3.51 -7.41 13.74
CA ARG A 15 -3.64 -8.65 12.96
C ARG A 15 -3.86 -8.32 11.50
N VAL A 16 -3.11 -8.99 10.64
CA VAL A 16 -3.36 -9.02 9.20
C VAL A 16 -3.93 -10.40 8.85
N THR A 17 -5.04 -10.43 8.13
CA THR A 17 -5.61 -11.68 7.60
C THR A 17 -5.54 -11.61 6.09
N LEU A 18 -4.68 -12.44 5.51
CA LEU A 18 -4.54 -12.56 4.08
C LEU A 18 -5.46 -13.67 3.57
N VAL A 19 -6.30 -13.36 2.60
CA VAL A 19 -7.07 -14.35 1.84
C VAL A 19 -6.49 -14.35 0.44
N ALA A 20 -5.73 -15.39 0.09
CA ALA A 20 -5.12 -15.54 -1.22
C ALA A 20 -5.79 -16.69 -1.98
N GLY A 21 -6.07 -16.48 -3.26
CA GLY A 21 -6.52 -17.49 -4.19
C GLY A 21 -5.76 -17.37 -5.52
N GLY A 22 -5.38 -18.49 -6.14
CA GLY A 22 -4.64 -18.54 -7.41
C GLY A 22 -3.23 -19.12 -7.32
N SER A 23 -2.51 -19.17 -8.46
CA SER A 23 -1.12 -19.61 -8.56
C SER A 23 -0.14 -18.41 -8.54
N GLY A 24 0.92 -18.48 -7.73
CA GLY A 24 1.93 -17.43 -7.57
C GLY A 24 2.48 -17.38 -6.15
N ASP A 25 3.21 -16.31 -5.77
CA ASP A 25 3.61 -16.10 -4.37
C ASP A 25 2.37 -16.01 -3.47
N ILE A 26 2.25 -16.91 -2.49
CA ILE A 26 1.10 -16.99 -1.58
C ILE A 26 1.56 -16.61 -0.17
N GLY A 27 0.77 -15.80 0.53
CA GLY A 27 0.97 -15.53 1.94
C GLY A 27 1.59 -14.16 2.24
N VAL A 28 2.05 -14.00 3.49
CA VAL A 28 2.53 -12.73 4.03
C VAL A 28 3.77 -12.20 3.32
N SER A 29 4.54 -13.06 2.66
CA SER A 29 5.73 -12.67 1.88
C SER A 29 5.42 -11.71 0.72
N ARG A 30 4.18 -11.69 0.20
CA ARG A 30 3.74 -10.70 -0.81
C ARG A 30 3.50 -9.30 -0.26
N LEU A 31 3.14 -9.21 1.01
CA LEU A 31 2.63 -7.99 1.63
C LEU A 31 3.59 -6.79 1.49
N PRO A 32 4.92 -6.94 1.66
CA PRO A 32 5.85 -5.83 1.43
C PRO A 32 5.82 -5.27 0.01
N GLY A 33 5.68 -6.14 -1.01
CA GLY A 33 5.60 -5.72 -2.40
C GLY A 33 4.30 -4.98 -2.72
N GLU A 34 3.19 -5.43 -2.15
CA GLU A 34 1.88 -4.75 -2.29
C GLU A 34 1.90 -3.38 -1.60
N ILE A 35 2.50 -3.26 -0.41
CA ILE A 35 2.69 -1.97 0.27
C ILE A 35 3.55 -1.03 -0.59
N LEU A 36 4.65 -1.52 -1.17
CA LEU A 36 5.50 -0.71 -2.04
C LEU A 36 4.73 -0.24 -3.28
N GLN A 37 3.87 -1.07 -3.86
CA GLN A 37 3.01 -0.64 -4.96
C GLN A 37 2.03 0.46 -4.55
N VAL A 38 1.44 0.38 -3.35
CA VAL A 38 0.56 1.45 -2.85
C VAL A 38 1.33 2.75 -2.68
N VAL A 39 2.49 2.72 -2.01
CA VAL A 39 3.31 3.93 -1.77
C VAL A 39 3.73 4.60 -3.07
N THR A 40 3.99 3.83 -4.13
CA THR A 40 4.44 4.35 -5.42
C THR A 40 3.30 4.83 -6.31
N LYS A 41 2.12 4.18 -6.28
CA LYS A 41 0.99 4.50 -7.18
C LYS A 41 -0.04 5.45 -6.59
N LEU A 42 -0.16 5.51 -5.27
CA LEU A 42 -1.13 6.38 -4.61
C LEU A 42 -0.95 7.87 -4.95
N PRO A 43 0.26 8.45 -5.03
CA PRO A 43 0.42 9.87 -5.35
C PRO A 43 -0.18 10.21 -6.73
N GLU A 44 0.15 9.41 -7.76
CA GLU A 44 -0.34 9.59 -9.13
C GLU A 44 -1.88 9.48 -9.18
N ALA A 45 -2.45 8.50 -8.47
CA ALA A 45 -3.90 8.30 -8.42
C ALA A 45 -4.64 9.46 -7.75
N VAL A 46 -4.08 10.02 -6.66
CA VAL A 46 -4.66 11.19 -5.97
C VAL A 46 -4.59 12.42 -6.86
N GLU A 47 -3.45 12.66 -7.50
CA GLU A 47 -3.29 13.80 -8.42
C GLU A 47 -4.26 13.71 -9.60
N ALA A 48 -4.40 12.53 -10.22
CA ALA A 48 -5.31 12.31 -11.33
C ALA A 48 -6.80 12.56 -10.97
N LEU A 49 -7.20 12.29 -9.73
CA LEU A 49 -8.59 12.43 -9.27
C LEU A 49 -8.92 13.80 -8.68
N THR A 50 -7.93 14.46 -8.08
CA THR A 50 -8.14 15.68 -7.29
C THR A 50 -7.44 16.91 -7.86
N GLY A 51 -6.49 16.73 -8.77
CA GLY A 51 -5.59 17.79 -9.26
C GLY A 51 -4.56 18.25 -8.22
N VAL A 52 -4.51 17.62 -7.04
CA VAL A 52 -3.55 17.94 -5.99
C VAL A 52 -2.31 17.08 -6.17
N SER A 53 -1.16 17.71 -6.40
CA SER A 53 0.11 16.99 -6.47
C SER A 53 0.58 16.60 -5.07
N VAL A 54 0.87 15.31 -4.91
CA VAL A 54 1.41 14.73 -3.67
C VAL A 54 2.83 14.30 -3.94
N THR A 55 3.80 15.01 -3.37
CA THR A 55 5.23 14.68 -3.53
C THR A 55 5.65 13.62 -2.51
N GLN A 56 6.68 12.84 -2.85
CA GLN A 56 7.17 11.74 -2.01
C GLN A 56 7.81 12.21 -0.71
#